data_AF-A0A917TY90-F1
#
_entry.id   AF-A0A917TY90-F1
#
_cell.length_a   1.000
_cell.length_b   1.000
_cell.length_c   1.000
_cell.angle_alpha   90.00
_cell.angle_beta   90.00
_cell.angle_gamma   90.00
#
_symmetry.space_group_name_H-M   'P 1'
#
loop_
_entity.id
_entity.type
_entity.pdbx_description
1 polymer ?
#
loop_
_entity_poly.entity_id
_entity_poly.type
_entity_poly.pdbx_seq_one_letter_code
_entity_poly.pdbx_strand_id
1 'polypeptide(L)'
;MPLKKNSKVFVLTAIILIAILGFYILLDSIEKPYGNDKESIEKVIKSIEGYENESIEILEIKDIYEERIVGFLSNNNPAYIQFTKNKKGNYEWIHIEKSEGHSFSPYLIFVPVPNEDSNVLKFMIVTNQENNIAKMELEVNGEVIEQEFGVNQNSVYWIALPKGKKHSFKYKYFDKDGNEIGNY
;
A
#
# COMPACT_ATOMS: atom_id res chain seq x y z
N MET A 1 -24.01 -40.44 50.40
CA MET A 1 -24.68 -39.14 50.18
C MET A 1 -24.63 -38.85 48.69
N PRO A 2 -25.73 -39.00 47.93
CA PRO A 2 -25.68 -38.81 46.49
C PRO A 2 -25.60 -37.31 46.21
N LEU A 3 -24.53 -36.86 45.56
CA LEU A 3 -24.50 -35.55 44.92
C LEU A 3 -25.63 -35.53 43.90
N LYS A 4 -26.78 -34.94 44.26
CA LYS A 4 -27.82 -34.56 43.30
C LYS A 4 -27.22 -33.42 42.48
N LYS A 5 -26.34 -33.81 41.57
CA LYS A 5 -25.54 -32.92 40.72
C LYS A 5 -26.54 -32.11 39.92
N ASN A 6 -26.55 -30.80 40.14
CA ASN A 6 -27.48 -29.87 39.51
C ASN A 6 -27.29 -29.94 37.98
N SER A 7 -27.96 -30.88 37.32
CA SER A 7 -27.84 -31.14 35.88
C SER A 7 -28.17 -29.88 35.07
N LYS A 8 -29.08 -29.05 35.59
CA LYS A 8 -29.42 -27.74 35.03
C LYS A 8 -28.25 -26.76 35.02
N VAL A 9 -27.38 -26.78 36.03
CA VAL A 9 -26.19 -25.92 36.09
C VAL A 9 -25.15 -26.38 35.07
N PHE A 10 -24.93 -27.70 34.96
CA PHE A 10 -24.01 -28.25 33.95
C PHE A 10 -24.48 -27.97 32.51
N VAL A 11 -25.79 -28.10 32.25
CA VAL A 11 -26.38 -27.79 30.94
C VAL A 11 -26.24 -26.29 30.64
N LEU A 12 -26.49 -25.41 31.61
CA LEU A 12 -26.34 -23.96 31.44
C LEU A 12 -24.87 -23.58 31.16
N THR A 13 -23.92 -24.15 31.90
CA THR A 13 -22.49 -23.92 31.65
C THR A 13 -22.06 -24.41 30.27
N ALA A 14 -22.55 -25.56 29.81
CA ALA A 14 -22.25 -26.06 28.48
C ALA A 14 -22.81 -25.15 27.36
N ILE A 15 -24.02 -24.62 27.53
CA ILE A 15 -24.62 -23.66 26.58
C ILE A 15 -23.79 -22.37 26.50
N ILE A 16 -23.34 -21.85 27.66
CA ILE A 16 -22.50 -20.65 27.70
C ILE A 16 -21.16 -20.89 26.99
N LEU A 17 -20.52 -22.04 27.22
CA LEU A 17 -19.26 -22.39 26.55
C LEU A 17 -19.42 -22.53 25.03
N ILE A 18 -20.53 -23.14 24.57
CA ILE A 18 -20.83 -23.26 23.13
C ILE A 18 -21.11 -21.88 22.53
N ALA A 19 -21.83 -21.00 23.23
CA ALA A 19 -22.08 -19.64 22.78
C ALA A 19 -20.78 -18.82 22.68
N ILE A 20 -19.88 -18.92 23.67
CA ILE A 20 -18.56 -18.28 23.63
C ILE A 20 -17.75 -18.83 22.46
N LEU A 21 -17.70 -20.15 22.28
CA LEU A 21 -16.97 -20.77 21.17
C LEU A 21 -17.53 -20.36 19.81
N GLY A 22 -18.86 -20.34 19.66
CA GLY A 22 -19.53 -19.88 18.46
C GLY A 22 -19.26 -18.40 18.17
N PHE A 23 -19.22 -17.56 19.20
CA PHE A 23 -18.86 -16.15 19.09
C PHE A 23 -17.40 -15.94 18.68
N TYR A 24 -16.46 -16.72 19.23
CA TYR A 24 -15.06 -16.70 18.80
C TYR A 24 -14.90 -17.10 17.33
N ILE A 25 -15.60 -18.15 16.88
CA ILE A 25 -15.58 -18.58 15.47
C ILE A 25 -16.20 -17.51 14.56
N LEU A 26 -17.28 -16.85 15.00
CA LEU A 26 -17.91 -15.76 14.27
C LEU A 26 -17.01 -14.53 14.16
N LEU A 27 -16.28 -14.19 15.22
CA LEU A 27 -15.28 -13.11 15.20
C LEU A 27 -14.12 -13.43 14.26
N ASP A 28 -13.64 -14.68 14.25
CA ASP A 28 -12.59 -15.14 13.35
C ASP A 28 -13.07 -15.20 11.88
N SER A 29 -14.39 -15.29 11.68
CA SER A 29 -15.04 -15.23 10.36
C SER A 29 -15.35 -13.82 9.88
N ILE A 30 -15.02 -12.77 10.65
CA ILE A 30 -14.97 -11.41 10.12
C ILE A 30 -13.81 -11.42 9.12
N GLU A 31 -14.15 -11.63 7.85
CA GLU A 31 -13.18 -11.74 6.77
C GLU A 31 -12.23 -10.55 6.83
N LYS A 32 -10.96 -10.83 7.12
CA LYS A 32 -9.89 -9.84 6.97
C LYS A 32 -10.00 -9.28 5.55
N PRO A 33 -10.18 -7.97 5.38
CA PRO A 33 -10.34 -7.42 4.05
C PRO A 33 -9.04 -7.69 3.25
N TYR A 34 -9.20 -8.19 2.03
CA TYR A 34 -8.12 -8.48 1.10
C TYR A 34 -8.10 -7.43 -0.01
N GLY A 35 -6.94 -7.06 -0.53
CA GLY A 35 -6.80 -6.09 -1.63
C GLY A 35 -7.01 -6.71 -3.02
N ASN A 36 -8.04 -7.51 -3.22
CA ASN A 36 -8.23 -8.31 -4.44
C ASN A 36 -8.75 -7.51 -5.64
N ASP A 37 -9.44 -6.42 -5.38
CA ASP A 37 -10.04 -5.52 -6.37
C ASP A 37 -10.12 -4.10 -5.80
N LYS A 38 -10.53 -3.14 -6.63
CA LYS A 38 -10.55 -1.72 -6.26
C LYS A 38 -11.38 -1.44 -4.99
N GLU A 39 -12.55 -2.05 -4.86
CA GLU A 39 -13.46 -1.83 -3.73
C GLU A 39 -12.87 -2.41 -2.44
N SER A 40 -12.32 -3.62 -2.52
CA SER A 40 -11.71 -4.30 -1.38
C SER A 40 -10.37 -3.66 -0.96
N ILE A 41 -9.59 -3.11 -1.90
CA ILE A 41 -8.42 -2.27 -1.59
C ILE A 41 -8.84 -1.02 -0.80
N GLU A 42 -9.88 -0.31 -1.23
CA GLU A 42 -10.38 0.87 -0.50
C GLU A 42 -10.84 0.51 0.91
N LYS A 43 -11.53 -0.63 1.07
CA LYS A 43 -11.92 -1.16 2.39
C LYS A 43 -10.71 -1.47 3.26
N VAL A 44 -9.65 -2.07 2.71
CA VAL A 44 -8.40 -2.29 3.45
C VAL A 44 -7.81 -0.96 3.90
N ILE A 45 -7.66 0.02 3.00
CA ILE A 45 -7.08 1.32 3.33
C ILE A 45 -7.87 1.99 4.46
N LYS A 46 -9.20 2.05 4.37
CA LYS A 46 -10.07 2.65 5.40
C LYS A 46 -10.13 1.87 6.71
N SER A 47 -9.64 0.63 6.75
CA SER A 47 -9.52 -0.15 7.98
C SER A 47 -8.22 0.14 8.76
N ILE A 48 -7.29 0.89 8.15
CA ILE A 48 -6.00 1.23 8.75
C ILE A 48 -6.12 2.54 9.53
N GLU A 49 -5.52 2.58 10.72
CA GLU A 49 -5.49 3.75 11.58
C GLU A 49 -4.91 4.97 10.84
N GLY A 50 -5.63 6.09 10.86
CA GLY A 50 -5.25 7.34 10.20
C GLY A 50 -5.84 7.51 8.79
N TYR A 51 -6.56 6.52 8.27
CA TYR A 51 -7.18 6.52 6.93
C TYR A 51 -8.70 6.40 6.94
N GLU A 52 -9.33 6.19 8.09
CA GLU A 52 -10.73 5.74 8.23
C GLU A 52 -11.74 6.71 7.60
N ASN A 53 -11.44 8.01 7.68
CA ASN A 53 -12.30 9.09 7.21
C ASN A 53 -11.71 9.80 5.98
N GLU A 54 -10.63 9.28 5.39
CA GLU A 54 -9.99 9.91 4.25
C GLU A 54 -10.72 9.59 2.94
N SER A 55 -10.75 10.56 2.03
CA SER A 55 -11.14 10.29 0.65
C SER A 55 -10.02 9.52 -0.03
N ILE A 56 -10.36 8.39 -0.65
CA ILE A 56 -9.41 7.49 -1.30
C ILE A 56 -9.66 7.52 -2.81
N GLU A 57 -8.65 7.90 -3.57
CA GLU A 57 -8.67 7.86 -5.04
C GLU A 57 -7.58 6.92 -5.54
N ILE A 58 -7.95 5.70 -5.90
CA ILE A 58 -7.01 4.74 -6.50
C ILE A 58 -6.70 5.15 -7.94
N LEU A 59 -5.42 5.40 -8.22
CA LEU A 59 -4.92 5.87 -9.50
C LEU A 59 -4.41 4.73 -10.38
N GLU A 60 -3.60 3.83 -9.82
CA GLU A 60 -3.05 2.68 -10.53
C GLU A 60 -2.96 1.47 -9.59
N ILE A 61 -3.29 0.29 -10.11
CA ILE A 61 -3.03 -1.00 -9.47
C ILE A 61 -2.04 -1.74 -10.37
N LYS A 62 -0.90 -2.14 -9.81
CA LYS A 62 0.16 -2.83 -10.54
C LYS A 62 0.59 -4.09 -9.80
N ASP A 63 0.47 -5.21 -10.49
CA ASP A 63 0.92 -6.50 -9.99
C ASP A 63 2.35 -6.77 -10.50
N ILE A 64 3.25 -7.12 -9.58
CA ILE A 64 4.64 -7.48 -9.86
C ILE A 64 4.97 -8.74 -9.08
N TYR A 65 5.14 -9.87 -9.78
CA TYR A 65 5.25 -11.19 -9.16
C TYR A 65 4.04 -11.49 -8.24
N GLU A 66 4.29 -11.81 -6.98
CA GLU A 66 3.25 -12.05 -5.95
C GLU A 66 2.87 -10.76 -5.20
N GLU A 67 3.42 -9.61 -5.59
CA GLU A 67 3.10 -8.33 -4.97
C GLU A 67 2.07 -7.56 -5.79
N ARG A 68 1.19 -6.84 -5.10
CA ARG A 68 0.31 -5.82 -5.67
C ARG A 68 0.63 -4.49 -5.05
N ILE A 69 0.97 -3.52 -5.88
CA ILE A 69 1.25 -2.15 -5.47
C ILE A 69 0.13 -1.27 -5.99
N VAL A 70 -0.39 -0.41 -5.13
CA VAL A 70 -1.44 0.54 -5.49
C VAL A 70 -0.96 1.95 -5.18
N GLY A 71 -0.86 2.78 -6.21
CA GLY A 71 -0.68 4.21 -6.07
C GLY A 71 -2.05 4.88 -5.94
N PHE A 72 -2.24 5.72 -4.93
CA PHE A 72 -3.52 6.36 -4.66
C PHE A 72 -3.33 7.76 -4.05
N LEU A 73 -4.42 8.52 -3.97
CA LEU A 73 -4.49 9.76 -3.20
C LEU A 73 -5.33 9.55 -1.95
N SER A 74 -4.83 10.04 -0.82
CA SER A 74 -5.54 10.08 0.45
C SER A 74 -5.76 11.53 0.86
N ASN A 75 -7.01 12.00 0.84
CA ASN A 75 -7.32 13.42 0.99
C ASN A 75 -6.46 14.31 0.07
N ASN A 76 -6.35 13.91 -1.21
CA ASN A 76 -5.51 14.54 -2.23
C ASN A 76 -3.98 14.39 -2.01
N ASN A 77 -3.50 13.79 -0.92
CA ASN A 77 -2.07 13.55 -0.71
C ASN A 77 -1.61 12.28 -1.43
N PRO A 78 -0.48 12.30 -2.15
CA PRO A 78 0.17 11.11 -2.68
C PRO A 78 0.37 10.03 -1.61
N ALA A 79 0.06 8.78 -1.97
CA ALA A 79 0.19 7.63 -1.10
C ALA A 79 0.36 6.33 -1.90
N TYR A 80 0.82 5.29 -1.22
CA TYR A 80 0.80 3.93 -1.75
C TYR A 80 0.55 2.87 -0.70
N ILE A 81 0.00 1.74 -1.15
CA ILE A 81 -0.18 0.55 -0.35
C ILE A 81 0.35 -0.66 -1.11
N GLN A 82 0.99 -1.57 -0.40
CA GLN A 82 1.57 -2.80 -0.92
C GLN A 82 0.91 -4.02 -0.26
N PHE A 83 0.64 -5.03 -1.09
CA PHE A 83 0.08 -6.31 -0.69
C PHE A 83 0.91 -7.47 -1.21
N THR A 84 0.94 -8.57 -0.46
CA THR A 84 1.50 -9.85 -0.90
C THR A 84 0.39 -10.87 -1.09
N LYS A 85 0.46 -11.65 -2.17
CA LYS A 85 -0.48 -12.72 -2.46
C LYS A 85 -0.25 -13.91 -1.55
N ASN A 86 -1.30 -14.36 -0.86
CA ASN A 86 -1.26 -15.54 -0.02
C ASN A 86 -1.52 -16.82 -0.84
N LYS A 87 -1.38 -17.99 -0.18
CA LYS A 87 -1.57 -19.31 -0.81
C LYS A 87 -2.99 -19.56 -1.34
N LYS A 88 -3.98 -18.79 -0.87
CA LYS A 88 -5.37 -18.86 -1.36
C LYS A 88 -5.61 -17.94 -2.57
N GLY A 89 -4.60 -17.19 -2.99
CA GLY A 89 -4.66 -16.24 -4.09
C GLY A 89 -5.16 -14.84 -3.69
N ASN A 90 -5.34 -14.58 -2.39
CA ASN A 90 -5.80 -13.28 -1.89
C ASN A 90 -4.63 -12.36 -1.55
N TYR A 91 -4.81 -11.06 -1.77
CA TYR A 91 -3.79 -10.03 -1.49
C TYR A 91 -3.91 -9.50 -0.06
N GLU A 92 -2.90 -9.75 0.77
CA GLU A 92 -2.82 -9.31 2.15
C GLU A 92 -1.94 -8.06 2.25
N TRP A 93 -2.44 -7.00 2.88
CA TRP A 93 -1.68 -5.76 3.06
C TRP A 93 -0.44 -6.03 3.94
N ILE A 94 0.69 -5.48 3.51
CA ILE A 94 1.98 -5.57 4.22
C ILE A 94 2.59 -4.20 4.54
N HIS A 95 2.28 -3.16 3.76
CA HIS A 95 2.82 -1.82 3.95
C HIS A 95 1.91 -0.74 3.36
N ILE A 96 1.88 0.43 3.98
CA ILE A 96 1.19 1.63 3.48
C ILE A 96 1.97 2.87 3.91
N GLU A 97 2.02 3.88 3.05
CA GLU A 97 2.66 5.17 3.33
C GLU A 97 1.92 6.29 2.60
N LYS A 98 1.88 7.48 3.22
CA LYS A 98 1.29 8.71 2.69
C LYS A 98 2.26 9.87 2.91
N SER A 99 2.32 10.78 1.95
CA SER A 99 3.16 11.98 2.00
C SER A 99 2.29 13.22 2.21
N GLU A 100 2.02 13.57 3.47
CA GLU A 100 1.13 14.68 3.83
C GLU A 100 1.66 16.05 3.38
N GLY A 101 0.80 16.86 2.76
CA GLY A 101 1.14 18.22 2.31
C GLY A 101 2.01 18.28 1.06
N HIS A 102 2.20 17.16 0.36
CA HIS A 102 2.97 17.09 -0.87
C HIS A 102 2.05 16.90 -2.08
N SER A 103 2.42 17.47 -3.23
CA SER A 103 1.73 17.28 -4.51
C SER A 103 2.43 16.29 -5.45
N PHE A 104 3.68 15.96 -5.13
CA PHE A 104 4.56 15.05 -5.85
C PHE A 104 5.34 14.25 -4.83
N SER A 105 5.32 12.92 -4.92
CA SER A 105 6.04 12.09 -3.95
C SER A 105 6.65 10.84 -4.60
N PRO A 106 7.98 10.67 -4.48
CA PRO A 106 8.66 9.44 -4.87
C PRO A 106 8.61 8.39 -3.76
N TYR A 107 8.43 7.12 -4.14
CA TYR A 107 8.43 5.95 -3.27
C TYR A 107 9.40 4.90 -3.80
N LEU A 108 10.24 4.38 -2.89
CA LEU A 108 11.14 3.27 -3.15
C LEU A 108 10.49 1.97 -2.66
N ILE A 109 10.13 1.11 -3.59
CA ILE A 109 9.34 -0.09 -3.32
C ILE A 109 10.21 -1.33 -3.51
N PHE A 110 10.30 -2.14 -2.46
CA PHE A 110 11.01 -3.41 -2.48
C PHE A 110 10.04 -4.54 -2.83
N VAL A 111 10.31 -5.23 -3.94
CA VAL A 111 9.49 -6.33 -4.43
C VAL A 111 10.30 -7.62 -4.37
N PRO A 112 9.89 -8.63 -3.57
CA PRO A 112 10.54 -9.94 -3.56
C PRO A 112 10.48 -10.65 -4.91
N VAL A 113 11.59 -11.28 -5.31
CA VAL A 113 11.65 -12.10 -6.53
C VAL A 113 11.32 -13.55 -6.17
N PRO A 114 10.32 -14.18 -6.83
CA PRO A 114 9.99 -15.57 -6.55
C PRO A 114 11.17 -16.51 -6.79
N ASN A 115 11.41 -17.39 -5.82
CA ASN A 115 12.50 -18.39 -5.86
C ASN A 115 13.92 -17.81 -5.85
N GLU A 116 14.08 -16.54 -5.45
CA GLU A 116 15.39 -15.94 -5.20
C GLU A 116 15.40 -15.28 -3.82
N ASP A 117 16.55 -15.33 -3.13
CA ASP A 117 16.78 -14.54 -1.92
C ASP A 117 17.13 -13.08 -2.27
N SER A 118 16.42 -12.50 -3.24
CA SER A 118 16.69 -11.19 -3.82
C SER A 118 15.40 -10.37 -3.94
N ASN A 119 15.55 -9.04 -3.83
CA ASN A 119 14.47 -8.08 -4.04
C ASN A 119 14.82 -7.19 -5.23
N VAL A 120 13.82 -6.81 -6.01
CA VAL A 120 13.93 -5.75 -7.01
C VAL A 120 13.47 -4.45 -6.39
N LEU A 121 14.27 -3.39 -6.56
CA LEU A 121 13.88 -2.05 -6.20
C LEU A 121 13.10 -1.42 -7.36
N LYS A 122 11.92 -0.88 -7.06
CA LYS A 122 11.09 -0.10 -7.98
C LYS A 122 11.00 1.34 -7.48
N PHE A 123 10.99 2.27 -8.42
CA PHE A 123 10.82 3.69 -8.13
C PHE A 123 9.47 4.13 -8.68
N MET A 124 8.55 4.43 -7.78
CA MET A 124 7.21 4.90 -8.13
C MET A 124 7.09 6.37 -7.75
N ILE A 125 6.39 7.16 -8.56
CA ILE A 125 6.03 8.54 -8.22
C ILE A 125 4.53 8.65 -8.29
N VAL A 126 3.93 9.30 -7.30
CA VAL A 126 2.51 9.64 -7.28
C VAL A 126 2.38 11.16 -7.26
N THR A 127 1.53 11.70 -8.13
CA THR A 127 1.26 13.13 -8.26
C THR A 127 -0.22 13.44 -8.10
N ASN A 128 -0.55 14.64 -7.64
CA ASN A 128 -1.91 15.17 -7.59
C ASN A 128 -2.08 16.41 -8.51
N GLN A 129 -3.29 16.98 -8.53
CA GLN A 129 -3.64 18.14 -9.36
C GLN A 129 -2.89 19.45 -9.02
N GLU A 130 -2.21 19.49 -7.89
CA GLU A 130 -1.43 20.66 -7.45
C GLU A 130 0.04 20.55 -7.90
N ASN A 131 0.45 19.43 -8.49
CA ASN A 131 1.81 19.25 -8.98
C ASN A 131 2.15 20.20 -10.13
N ASN A 132 3.23 20.96 -9.98
CA ASN A 132 3.80 21.82 -11.03
C ASN A 132 5.16 21.33 -11.57
N ILE A 133 5.67 20.21 -11.06
CA ILE A 133 6.89 19.57 -11.58
C ILE A 133 6.54 18.91 -12.92
N ALA A 134 7.19 19.39 -13.98
CA ALA A 134 7.02 18.86 -15.34
C ALA A 134 8.13 17.87 -15.72
N LYS A 135 9.32 17.98 -15.10
CA LYS A 135 10.44 17.06 -15.35
C LYS A 135 11.23 16.80 -14.08
N MET A 136 11.77 15.59 -13.96
CA MET A 136 12.78 15.22 -12.97
C MET A 136 14.00 14.63 -13.68
N GLU A 137 15.18 15.04 -13.24
CA GLU A 137 16.43 14.33 -13.51
C GLU A 137 16.80 13.53 -12.26
N LEU A 138 16.78 12.21 -12.40
CA LEU A 138 17.15 11.27 -11.35
C LEU A 138 18.53 10.69 -11.67
N GLU A 139 19.54 11.10 -10.92
CA GLU A 139 20.87 10.49 -10.98
C GLU A 139 20.91 9.28 -10.06
N VAL A 140 21.22 8.10 -10.60
CA VAL A 140 21.35 6.84 -9.88
C VAL A 140 22.71 6.24 -10.16
N ASN A 141 23.57 6.19 -9.15
CA ASN A 141 24.95 5.66 -9.30
C ASN A 141 25.75 6.33 -10.45
N GLY A 142 25.47 7.60 -10.74
CA GLY A 142 26.10 8.38 -11.83
C GLY A 142 25.41 8.28 -13.19
N GLU A 143 24.40 7.41 -13.35
CA GLU A 143 23.54 7.38 -14.54
C GLU A 143 22.35 8.33 -14.35
N VAL A 144 22.12 9.22 -15.30
CA VAL A 144 21.00 10.18 -15.26
C VAL A 144 19.81 9.62 -16.04
N ILE A 145 18.67 9.59 -15.38
CA ILE A 145 17.38 9.24 -15.97
C ILE A 145 16.51 10.49 -15.97
N GLU A 146 16.04 10.89 -17.16
CA GLU A 146 15.06 11.96 -17.30
C GLU A 146 13.65 11.37 -17.34
N GLN A 147 12.75 11.93 -16.54
CA GLN A 147 11.34 11.58 -16.53
C GLN A 147 10.50 12.85 -16.66
N GLU A 148 9.62 12.87 -17.67
CA GLU A 148 8.61 13.90 -17.83
C GLU A 148 7.31 13.53 -17.12
N PHE A 149 6.59 14.53 -16.64
CA PHE A 149 5.32 14.41 -15.95
C PHE A 149 4.30 15.37 -16.55
N GLY A 150 3.04 14.95 -16.57
CA GLY A 150 1.97 15.91 -16.78
C GLY A 150 1.79 16.72 -15.50
N VAL A 151 1.80 18.04 -15.66
CA VAL A 151 1.48 18.96 -14.56
C VAL A 151 -0.02 18.97 -14.30
N ASN A 152 -0.40 19.30 -13.07
CA ASN A 152 -1.78 19.50 -12.66
C ASN A 152 -2.71 18.30 -12.88
N GLN A 153 -2.18 17.09 -12.79
CA GLN A 153 -2.95 15.86 -12.95
C GLN A 153 -2.61 14.80 -11.90
N ASN A 154 -3.63 14.04 -11.54
CA ASN A 154 -3.47 12.85 -10.72
C ASN A 154 -2.84 11.75 -11.57
N SER A 155 -1.67 11.25 -11.19
CA SER A 155 -0.95 10.27 -12.00
C SER A 155 0.01 9.42 -11.16
N VAL A 156 0.33 8.24 -11.70
CA VAL A 156 1.37 7.35 -11.19
C VAL A 156 2.39 7.14 -12.29
N TYR A 157 3.67 7.22 -11.94
CA TYR A 157 4.80 7.00 -12.84
C TYR A 157 5.73 5.97 -12.26
N TRP A 158 6.37 5.19 -13.13
CA TRP A 158 7.30 4.13 -12.75
C TRP A 158 8.63 4.32 -13.47
N ILE A 159 9.70 4.47 -12.71
CA ILE A 159 11.05 4.63 -13.25
C ILE A 159 11.80 3.31 -13.09
N ALA A 160 12.39 2.85 -14.19
CA ALA A 160 13.28 1.70 -14.19
C ALA A 160 14.65 2.11 -13.64
N LEU A 161 15.03 1.58 -12.49
CA LEU A 161 16.34 1.84 -11.89
C LEU A 161 17.41 0.94 -12.52
N PRO A 162 18.66 1.44 -12.67
CA PRO A 162 19.77 0.61 -13.08
C PRO A 162 20.05 -0.48 -12.04
N LYS A 163 20.57 -1.62 -12.51
CA LYS A 163 20.94 -2.74 -11.64
C LYS A 163 22.11 -2.32 -10.75
N GLY A 164 22.00 -2.60 -9.45
CA GLY A 164 23.05 -2.29 -8.49
C GLY A 164 22.74 -2.86 -7.11
N LYS A 165 23.77 -3.12 -6.31
CA LYS A 165 23.60 -3.57 -4.91
C LYS A 165 23.33 -2.43 -3.94
N LYS A 166 23.75 -1.21 -4.31
CA LYS A 166 23.51 0.03 -3.60
C LYS A 166 23.10 1.07 -4.62
N HIS A 167 22.21 1.96 -4.21
CA HIS A 167 21.76 3.08 -5.02
C HIS A 167 22.01 4.37 -4.25
N SER A 168 22.72 5.31 -4.87
CA SER A 168 22.78 6.71 -4.44
C SER A 168 21.92 7.51 -5.39
N PHE A 169 21.03 8.34 -4.84
CA PHE A 169 20.07 9.13 -5.58
C PHE A 169 20.42 10.61 -5.46
N LYS A 170 20.30 11.35 -6.58
CA LYS A 170 20.22 12.82 -6.58
C LYS A 170 19.08 13.25 -7.48
N TYR A 171 18.39 14.31 -7.08
CA TYR A 171 17.20 14.78 -7.75
C TYR A 171 17.35 16.23 -8.19
N LYS A 172 16.94 16.51 -9.42
CA LYS A 172 16.63 17.87 -9.87
C LYS A 172 15.23 17.91 -10.42
N TYR A 173 14.52 18.98 -10.13
CA TYR A 173 13.14 19.16 -10.57
C TYR A 173 13.01 20.43 -11.40
N PHE A 174 12.21 20.34 -12.47
CA PHE A 174 11.99 21.45 -13.38
C PHE A 174 10.49 21.70 -13.55
N ASP A 175 10.12 22.98 -13.66
CA ASP A 175 8.78 23.39 -14.06
C ASP A 175 8.55 23.21 -15.57
N LYS A 176 7.34 23.50 -16.02
CA LYS A 176 6.92 23.42 -17.43
C LYS A 176 7.70 24.35 -18.38
N ASP A 177 8.30 25.41 -17.83
CA ASP A 177 9.05 26.41 -18.58
C ASP A 177 10.55 26.05 -18.63
N GLY A 178 10.94 24.95 -17.96
CA GLY A 178 12.29 24.43 -17.91
C GLY A 178 13.16 25.04 -16.81
N ASN A 179 12.59 25.82 -15.89
CA ASN A 179 13.34 26.38 -14.77
C ASN A 179 13.53 25.31 -13.69
N GLU A 180 14.74 25.22 -13.14
CA GLU A 180 15.00 24.38 -11.97
C GLU A 180 14.29 24.98 -10.75
N ILE A 181 13.40 24.22 -10.13
CA ILE A 181 12.59 24.67 -8.98
C ILE A 181 13.04 24.08 -7.65
N GLY A 182 14.05 23.22 -7.65
CA GLY A 182 14.67 22.73 -6.42
C GLY A 182 15.59 21.53 -6.63
N ASN A 183 16.47 21.36 -5.64
CA ASN A 183 17.28 20.16 -5.40
C ASN A 183 16.87 19.63 -4.02
N TYR A 184 16.53 18.34 -3.93
CA TYR A 184 16.15 17.69 -2.68
C TYR A 184 17.02 16.46 -2.43
#